data_AF-A0A336LRF1-F1
#
_entry.id   AF-A0A336LRF1-F1
#
_cell.length_a   1.000
_cell.length_b   1.000
_cell.length_c   1.000
_cell.angle_alpha   90.00
_cell.angle_beta   90.00
_cell.angle_gamma   90.00
#
_symmetry.space_group_name_H-M   'P 1'
#
loop_
_entity.id
_entity.type
_entity.pdbx_description
1 polymer ?
#
loop_
_entity_poly.entity_id
_entity_poly.type
_entity_poly.pdbx_seq_one_letter_code
_entity_poly.pdbx_strand_id
1 'polypeptide(L)'
;MVNLPDKCCFYCQLQTGGVILGWLGIISATFSIVFASVSFGFITQIAELIMEKEVNEDAVPTVLGTFIALMLVCFLILNIIALIASICLVIGTIKNKHLLLLPWLVSELGAIILFGLFLIFDFFSLFANNGIDVGEKFLSFVFSFIFLVFDIYLWLCVCSLYHKIKQENVETHGNEMAVSHETNDGLPAYKNLA
;
A
#
# COMPACT_ATOMS: atom_id res chain seq x y z
N MET A 1 -19.86 -5.39 -11.32
CA MET A 1 -19.04 -5.20 -12.53
C MET A 1 -19.25 -3.77 -12.98
N VAL A 2 -18.32 -2.88 -12.63
CA VAL A 2 -18.38 -1.48 -13.08
C VAL A 2 -17.85 -1.49 -14.51
N ASN A 3 -18.74 -1.27 -15.48
CA ASN A 3 -18.36 -1.09 -16.88
C ASN A 3 -17.61 0.25 -16.99
N LEU A 4 -16.29 0.21 -17.04
CA LEU A 4 -15.47 1.36 -17.45
C LEU A 4 -15.43 1.41 -18.99
N PRO A 5 -15.72 2.55 -19.61
CA PRO A 5 -15.85 2.66 -21.08
C PRO A 5 -14.55 2.35 -21.83
N ASP A 6 -14.65 1.43 -22.79
CA ASP A 6 -13.60 0.79 -23.61
C ASP A 6 -12.85 1.71 -24.60
N LYS A 7 -12.77 3.02 -24.37
CA LYS A 7 -12.04 3.95 -25.24
C LYS A 7 -11.31 5.01 -24.44
N CYS A 8 -10.17 4.67 -23.85
CA CYS A 8 -9.20 5.69 -23.48
C CYS A 8 -7.77 5.21 -23.72
N CYS A 9 -6.97 6.15 -24.25
CA CYS A 9 -5.62 6.08 -24.79
C CYS A 9 -4.52 5.72 -23.74
N PHE A 10 -4.82 4.81 -22.81
CA PHE A 10 -4.01 4.51 -21.62
C PHE A 10 -2.99 3.38 -21.84
N TYR A 11 -2.75 2.95 -23.09
CA TYR A 11 -1.94 1.78 -23.36
C TYR A 11 -0.44 2.01 -23.06
N CYS A 12 0.06 3.23 -23.26
CA CYS A 12 1.45 3.60 -22.94
C CYS A 12 1.60 4.29 -21.57
N GLN A 13 0.52 4.85 -21.00
CA GLN A 13 0.59 5.62 -19.75
C GLN A 13 0.46 4.76 -18.49
N LEU A 14 -0.07 3.53 -18.60
CA LEU A 14 -0.27 2.65 -17.43
C LEU A 14 1.05 2.09 -16.87
N GLN A 15 2.01 1.75 -17.73
CA GLN A 15 3.36 1.38 -17.28
C GLN A 15 4.04 2.55 -16.56
N THR A 16 3.88 3.77 -17.08
CA THR A 16 4.36 4.99 -16.41
C THR A 16 3.66 5.18 -15.06
N GLY A 17 2.35 4.95 -14.99
CA GLY A 17 1.56 5.02 -13.76
C GLY A 17 2.06 4.08 -12.67
N GLY A 18 2.37 2.81 -13.00
CA GLY A 18 2.90 1.87 -12.03
C GLY A 18 4.31 2.23 -11.53
N VAL A 19 5.16 2.85 -12.36
CA VAL A 19 6.47 3.37 -11.93
C VAL A 19 6.28 4.58 -11.01
N ILE A 20 5.42 5.52 -11.36
CA ILE A 20 5.11 6.70 -10.53
C ILE A 20 4.55 6.28 -9.16
N LEU A 21 3.66 5.28 -9.14
CA LEU A 21 3.09 4.72 -7.91
C LEU A 21 4.15 4.04 -7.04
N GLY A 22 5.08 3.32 -7.64
CA GLY A 22 6.23 2.76 -6.91
C GLY A 22 7.10 3.83 -6.26
N TRP A 23 7.38 4.93 -6.98
CA TRP A 23 8.10 6.08 -6.43
C TRP A 23 7.30 6.79 -5.31
N LEU A 24 6.00 6.96 -5.49
CA LEU A 24 5.12 7.50 -4.43
C LEU A 24 5.13 6.62 -3.19
N GLY A 25 5.11 5.29 -3.34
CA GLY A 25 5.25 4.35 -2.23
C GLY A 25 6.57 4.49 -1.47
N ILE A 26 7.68 4.67 -2.20
CA ILE A 26 9.00 4.93 -1.59
C ILE A 26 9.00 6.27 -0.83
N ILE A 27 8.43 7.32 -1.41
CA ILE A 27 8.32 8.63 -0.76
C ILE A 27 7.45 8.52 0.50
N SER A 28 6.29 7.86 0.41
CA SER A 28 5.38 7.63 1.54
C SER A 28 6.05 6.84 2.67
N ALA A 29 6.75 5.75 2.35
CA ALA A 29 7.50 4.96 3.34
C ALA A 29 8.59 5.80 4.01
N THR A 30 9.30 6.64 3.24
CA THR A 30 10.31 7.56 3.77
C THR A 30 9.69 8.57 4.74
N PHE A 31 8.55 9.14 4.37
CA PHE A 31 7.82 10.09 5.22
C PHE A 31 7.34 9.43 6.52
N SER A 32 6.86 8.18 6.42
CA SER A 32 6.41 7.39 7.57
C SER A 32 7.54 7.08 8.54
N ILE A 33 8.75 6.79 8.05
CA ILE A 33 9.94 6.57 8.90
C ILE A 33 10.34 7.87 9.63
N VAL A 34 10.31 9.01 8.93
CA VAL A 34 10.60 10.32 9.56
C VAL A 34 9.56 10.62 10.63
N PHE A 35 8.28 10.42 10.33
CA PHE A 35 7.19 10.64 11.27
C PHE A 35 7.29 9.74 12.51
N ALA A 36 7.63 8.46 12.32
CA ALA A 36 7.87 7.53 13.43
C ALA A 36 9.06 7.97 14.30
N SER A 37 10.12 8.49 13.68
CA SER A 37 11.32 8.98 14.38
C SER A 37 11.01 10.22 15.23
N VAL A 38 10.21 11.15 14.68
CA VAL A 38 9.74 12.33 15.42
C VAL A 38 8.83 11.92 16.58
N SER A 39 7.90 10.99 16.34
CA SER A 39 6.99 10.47 17.36
C SER A 39 7.75 9.82 18.52
N PHE A 40 8.85 9.10 18.21
CA PHE A 40 9.73 8.54 19.23
C PHE A 40 10.32 9.63 20.14
N GLY A 41 10.79 10.74 19.55
CA GLY A 41 11.35 11.86 20.31
C GLY A 41 10.36 12.49 21.29
N PHE A 42 9.09 12.62 20.91
CA PHE A 42 8.04 13.12 21.81
C PHE A 42 7.72 12.12 22.94
N ILE A 43 7.67 10.83 22.63
CA ILE A 43 7.39 9.81 23.65
C ILE A 43 8.53 9.73 24.67
N THR A 44 9.80 9.82 24.24
CA THR A 44 10.94 9.83 25.17
C THR A 44 10.90 11.03 26.10
N GLN A 45 10.51 12.22 25.60
CA GLN A 45 10.35 13.40 26.44
C GLN A 45 9.22 13.24 27.47
N ILE A 46 8.09 12.66 27.07
CA ILE A 46 6.99 12.37 28.00
C ILE A 46 7.42 11.35 29.06
N ALA A 47 8.19 10.32 28.66
CA ALA A 47 8.70 9.31 29.58
C ALA A 47 9.67 9.90 30.61
N GLU A 48 10.58 10.79 30.20
CA GLU A 48 11.50 11.49 31.11
C GLU A 48 10.76 12.40 32.09
N LEU A 49 9.76 13.14 31.63
CA LEU A 49 8.94 14.01 32.49
C LEU A 49 8.07 13.23 33.50
N ILE A 50 7.70 11.99 33.18
CA ILE A 50 6.99 11.10 34.11
C ILE A 50 7.96 10.54 35.16
N MET A 51 9.17 10.13 34.74
CA MET A 51 10.21 9.63 35.66
C MET A 51 10.72 10.68 36.64
N GLU A 52 10.78 11.95 36.24
CA GLU A 52 11.16 13.04 37.16
C GLU A 52 10.05 13.34 38.19
N LYS A 53 8.79 12.97 37.91
CA LYS A 53 7.63 13.28 38.75
C LYS A 53 7.25 12.15 39.72
N GLU A 54 7.69 10.92 39.47
CA GLU A 54 7.44 9.75 40.34
C GLU A 54 8.72 9.24 41.02
N VAL A 55 9.02 9.75 42.22
CA VAL A 55 10.03 9.20 43.14
C VAL A 55 9.47 8.05 44.01
N ASN A 56 8.21 7.63 43.82
CA ASN A 56 7.58 6.65 44.70
C ASN A 56 6.34 5.95 44.09
N GLU A 57 6.52 5.03 43.14
CA GLU A 57 5.70 3.79 42.99
C GLU A 57 6.25 2.95 41.82
N ASP A 58 7.12 2.00 42.17
CA ASP A 58 7.85 1.15 41.24
C ASP A 58 6.96 0.07 40.61
N ALA A 59 6.64 0.21 39.31
CA ALA A 59 6.54 -0.91 38.34
C ALA A 59 5.89 -0.53 36.99
N VAL A 60 5.05 0.51 36.95
CA VAL A 60 4.23 0.82 35.77
C VAL A 60 4.99 1.51 34.60
N PRO A 61 5.94 2.44 34.80
CA PRO A 61 6.52 3.20 33.68
C PRO A 61 7.43 2.34 32.78
N THR A 62 8.09 1.32 33.33
CA THR A 62 9.01 0.43 32.58
C THR A 62 8.24 -0.49 31.62
N VAL A 63 7.06 -0.98 32.01
CA VAL A 63 6.25 -1.87 31.16
C VAL A 63 5.67 -1.10 29.97
N LEU A 64 5.20 0.13 30.21
CA LEU A 64 4.68 0.99 29.14
C LEU A 64 5.77 1.38 28.12
N GLY A 65 6.96 1.76 28.59
CA GLY A 65 8.10 2.07 27.72
C GLY A 65 8.52 0.87 26.86
N THR A 66 8.56 -0.33 27.47
CA THR A 66 8.89 -1.58 26.75
C THR A 66 7.84 -1.91 25.67
N PHE A 67 6.55 -1.72 25.98
CA PHE A 67 5.47 -1.98 25.04
C PHE A 67 5.48 -1.03 23.85
N ILE A 68 5.76 0.25 24.08
CA ILE A 68 5.89 1.25 23.01
C ILE A 68 7.11 0.95 22.14
N ALA A 69 8.26 0.61 22.74
CA ALA A 69 9.46 0.23 21.99
C ALA A 69 9.19 -1.00 21.10
N LEU A 70 8.45 -2.00 21.63
CA LEU A 70 8.05 -3.18 20.85
C LEU A 70 7.13 -2.81 19.67
N MET A 71 6.11 -1.97 19.91
CA MET A 71 5.22 -1.48 18.85
C MET A 71 5.99 -0.73 17.76
N LEU A 72 6.97 0.09 18.14
CA LEU A 72 7.80 0.83 17.20
C LEU A 72 8.67 -0.09 16.34
N VAL A 73 9.29 -1.11 16.94
CA VAL A 73 10.07 -2.12 16.21
C VAL A 73 9.17 -2.88 15.22
N CYS A 74 7.99 -3.31 15.65
CA CYS A 74 7.01 -3.94 14.77
C CYS A 74 6.58 -3.02 13.62
N PHE A 75 6.32 -1.75 13.91
CA PHE A 75 5.99 -0.74 12.89
C PHE A 75 7.13 -0.55 11.88
N LEU A 76 8.37 -0.53 12.34
CA LEU A 76 9.56 -0.41 11.49
C LEU A 76 9.71 -1.64 10.58
N ILE A 77 9.50 -2.84 11.11
CA ILE A 77 9.49 -4.08 10.33
C ILE A 77 8.40 -4.04 9.25
N LEU A 78 7.18 -3.62 9.59
CA LEU A 78 6.09 -3.48 8.63
C LEU A 78 6.42 -2.46 7.52
N ASN A 79 7.07 -1.35 7.87
CA ASN A 79 7.55 -0.38 6.88
C ASN A 79 8.61 -0.97 5.95
N ILE A 80 9.54 -1.78 6.47
CA ILE A 80 10.53 -2.47 5.63
C ILE A 80 9.82 -3.44 4.66
N ILE A 81 8.84 -4.21 5.14
CA ILE A 81 8.05 -5.13 4.30
C ILE A 81 7.30 -4.34 3.22
N ALA A 82 6.69 -3.21 3.57
CA ALA A 82 6.01 -2.32 2.64
C ALA A 82 6.97 -1.71 1.60
N LEU A 83 8.20 -1.39 2.00
CA LEU A 83 9.24 -0.88 1.12
C LEU A 83 9.70 -1.98 0.13
N ILE A 84 9.94 -3.20 0.62
CA ILE A 84 10.23 -4.36 -0.23
C ILE A 84 9.06 -4.63 -1.18
N ALA A 85 7.82 -4.56 -0.70
CA ALA A 85 6.63 -4.72 -1.53
C ALA A 85 6.53 -3.63 -2.61
N SER A 86 6.93 -2.39 -2.29
CA SER A 86 6.98 -1.27 -3.25
C SER A 86 8.06 -1.48 -4.31
N ILE A 87 9.24 -2.00 -3.94
CA ILE A 87 10.29 -2.38 -4.89
C ILE A 87 9.82 -3.55 -5.77
N CYS A 88 9.18 -4.55 -5.17
CA CYS A 88 8.57 -5.67 -5.90
C CYS A 88 7.49 -5.19 -6.86
N LEU A 89 6.72 -4.15 -6.50
CA LEU A 89 5.74 -3.53 -7.38
C LEU A 89 6.44 -2.92 -8.59
N VAL A 90 7.49 -2.11 -8.41
CA VAL A 90 8.28 -1.51 -9.51
C VAL A 90 8.87 -2.57 -10.43
N ILE A 91 9.47 -3.62 -9.86
CA ILE A 91 10.03 -4.74 -10.63
C ILE A 91 8.91 -5.52 -11.34
N GLY A 92 7.75 -5.68 -10.69
CA GLY A 92 6.57 -6.32 -11.23
C GLY A 92 6.00 -5.58 -12.44
N THR A 93 6.02 -4.25 -12.42
CA THR A 93 5.66 -3.40 -13.57
C THR A 93 6.64 -3.55 -14.72
N ILE A 94 7.95 -3.59 -14.42
CA ILE A 94 8.99 -3.71 -15.45
C ILE A 94 9.00 -5.11 -16.07
N LYS A 95 8.76 -6.15 -15.26
CA LYS A 95 8.81 -7.56 -15.69
C LYS A 95 7.45 -8.17 -16.07
N ASN A 96 6.37 -7.38 -16.10
CA ASN A 96 5.00 -7.84 -16.39
C ASN A 96 4.55 -9.06 -15.55
N LYS A 97 5.01 -9.16 -14.30
CA LYS A 97 4.66 -10.27 -13.40
C LYS A 97 3.60 -9.82 -12.41
N HIS A 98 2.33 -10.09 -12.73
CA HIS A 98 1.17 -9.69 -11.90
C HIS A 98 1.25 -10.18 -10.44
N LEU A 99 1.85 -11.35 -10.18
CA LEU A 99 1.99 -11.91 -8.82
C LEU A 99 2.82 -11.04 -7.88
N LEU A 100 3.75 -10.22 -8.39
CA LEU A 100 4.61 -9.36 -7.56
C LEU A 100 3.91 -8.09 -7.08
N LEU A 101 2.76 -7.73 -7.66
CA LEU A 101 1.96 -6.56 -7.23
C LEU A 101 1.03 -6.89 -6.06
N LEU A 102 0.75 -8.17 -5.83
CA LEU A 102 -0.25 -8.65 -4.87
C LEU A 102 0.12 -8.34 -3.39
N PRO A 103 1.39 -8.54 -2.95
CA PRO A 103 1.77 -8.23 -1.57
C PRO A 103 1.60 -6.75 -1.22
N TRP A 104 1.94 -5.85 -2.15
CA TRP A 104 1.77 -4.41 -1.98
C TRP A 104 0.29 -4.03 -1.90
N LEU A 105 -0.53 -4.59 -2.80
CA LEU A 105 -1.96 -4.30 -2.86
C LEU A 105 -2.70 -4.73 -1.58
N VAL A 106 -2.34 -5.88 -1.01
CA VAL A 106 -2.91 -6.38 0.25
C VAL A 106 -2.45 -5.54 1.43
N SER A 107 -1.17 -5.15 1.47
CA SER A 107 -0.63 -4.27 2.51
C SER A 107 -1.34 -2.92 2.53
N GLU A 108 -1.48 -2.27 1.37
CA GLU A 108 -2.15 -0.97 1.24
C GLU A 108 -3.65 -1.06 1.54
N LEU A 109 -4.31 -2.14 1.15
CA LEU A 109 -5.71 -2.36 1.52
C LEU A 109 -5.87 -2.40 3.05
N GLY A 110 -4.95 -3.06 3.76
CA GLY A 110 -4.93 -3.08 5.22
C GLY A 110 -4.73 -1.68 5.82
N ALA A 111 -3.82 -0.89 5.25
CA ALA A 111 -3.57 0.49 5.68
C ALA A 111 -4.81 1.39 5.49
N ILE A 112 -5.47 1.32 4.32
CA ILE A 112 -6.69 2.06 4.03
C ILE A 112 -7.81 1.71 5.02
N ILE A 113 -7.98 0.43 5.35
CA ILE A 113 -8.99 -0.01 6.33
C ILE A 113 -8.68 0.57 7.72
N LEU A 114 -7.44 0.48 8.18
CA LEU A 114 -7.03 1.03 9.47
C LEU A 114 -7.20 2.55 9.53
N PHE A 115 -6.81 3.26 8.48
CA PHE A 115 -6.96 4.71 8.38
C PHE A 115 -8.44 5.12 8.34
N GLY A 116 -9.28 4.34 7.65
CA GLY A 116 -10.73 4.52 7.66
C GLY A 116 -11.35 4.35 9.06
N LEU A 117 -10.91 3.36 9.83
CA LEU A 117 -11.33 3.18 11.22
C LEU A 117 -10.90 4.35 12.10
N PHE A 118 -9.68 4.86 11.89
CA PHE A 118 -9.18 6.04 12.60
C PHE A 118 -10.02 7.28 12.29
N LEU A 119 -10.40 7.49 11.03
CA LEU A 119 -11.31 8.58 10.63
C LEU A 119 -12.70 8.47 11.27
N ILE A 120 -13.24 7.26 11.42
CA ILE A 120 -14.51 7.05 12.13
C ILE A 120 -14.36 7.45 13.60
N PHE A 121 -13.25 7.07 14.24
CA PHE A 121 -12.97 7.45 15.62
C PHE A 121 -12.82 8.98 15.78
N ASP A 122 -12.11 9.63 14.86
CA ASP A 122 -11.95 11.08 14.84
C ASP A 122 -13.29 11.79 14.65
N PHE A 123 -14.16 11.25 13.79
CA PHE A 123 -15.53 11.73 13.63
C PHE A 123 -16.33 11.66 14.94
N PHE A 124 -16.25 10.56 15.69
CA PHE A 124 -16.90 10.48 17.01
C PHE A 124 -16.27 11.45 18.02
N SER A 125 -14.96 11.66 17.95
CA SER A 125 -14.23 12.63 18.79
C SER A 125 -14.66 14.08 18.56
N LEU A 126 -15.20 14.43 17.37
CA LEU A 126 -15.80 15.75 17.13
C LEU A 126 -16.98 16.03 18.05
N PHE A 127 -17.78 15.00 18.37
CA PHE A 127 -18.95 15.13 19.25
C PHE A 127 -18.58 15.00 20.73
N ALA A 128 -17.40 14.47 21.04
CA ALA A 128 -16.87 14.43 22.40
C ALA A 128 -16.38 15.82 22.82
N ASN A 129 -17.05 16.42 23.81
CA ASN A 129 -16.68 17.69 24.41
C ASN A 129 -15.40 17.58 25.24
N ASN A 130 -14.25 17.57 24.56
CA ASN A 130 -12.92 17.44 25.17
C ASN A 130 -12.21 18.79 25.38
N GLY A 131 -12.92 19.92 25.25
CA GLY A 131 -12.36 21.27 25.45
C GLY A 131 -11.42 21.79 24.35
N ILE A 132 -11.20 21.00 23.29
CA ILE A 132 -10.49 21.41 22.07
C ILE A 132 -11.49 22.13 21.14
N ASP A 133 -11.04 23.20 20.47
CA ASP A 133 -11.88 24.00 19.57
C ASP A 133 -12.45 23.13 18.43
N VAL A 134 -13.76 23.21 18.24
CA VAL A 134 -14.50 22.41 17.26
C VAL A 134 -14.01 22.70 15.84
N GLY A 135 -13.58 23.94 15.58
CA GLY A 135 -13.06 24.36 14.27
C GLY A 135 -11.78 23.63 13.87
N GLU A 136 -10.85 23.42 14.82
CA GLU A 136 -9.58 22.76 14.55
C GLU A 136 -9.77 21.29 14.19
N LYS A 137 -10.59 20.58 14.99
CA LYS A 137 -10.90 19.18 14.72
C LYS A 137 -11.61 18.99 13.37
N PHE A 138 -12.54 19.90 13.02
CA PHE A 138 -13.25 19.82 11.75
C PHE A 138 -12.30 19.97 10.55
N LEU A 139 -11.34 20.89 10.60
CA LEU A 139 -10.34 21.04 9.55
C LEU A 139 -9.46 19.79 9.44
N SER A 140 -8.98 19.26 10.57
CA SER A 140 -8.21 18.01 10.61
C SER A 140 -8.95 16.84 9.95
N PHE A 141 -10.24 16.69 10.27
CA PHE A 141 -11.10 15.66 9.68
C PHE A 141 -11.22 15.80 8.16
N VAL A 142 -11.46 17.02 7.65
CA VAL A 142 -11.59 17.28 6.20
C VAL A 142 -10.29 16.96 5.46
N PHE A 143 -9.13 17.39 5.99
CA PHE A 143 -7.84 17.05 5.39
C PHE A 143 -7.62 15.54 5.34
N SER A 144 -7.82 14.86 6.46
CA SER A 144 -7.66 13.41 6.56
C SER A 144 -8.59 12.65 5.60
N PHE A 145 -9.82 13.13 5.41
CA PHE A 145 -10.76 12.56 4.45
C PHE A 145 -10.28 12.71 2.99
N ILE A 146 -9.74 13.88 2.61
CA ILE A 146 -9.20 14.10 1.26
C ILE A 146 -8.02 13.15 0.99
N PHE A 147 -7.13 12.97 1.98
CA PHE A 147 -6.04 12.01 1.88
C PHE A 147 -6.54 10.57 1.68
N LEU A 148 -7.53 10.12 2.45
CA LEU A 148 -8.13 8.79 2.28
C LEU A 148 -8.68 8.59 0.86
N VAL A 149 -9.41 9.57 0.31
CA VAL A 149 -9.96 9.47 -1.06
C VAL A 149 -8.84 9.36 -2.08
N PHE A 150 -7.76 10.11 -1.90
CA PHE A 150 -6.58 10.04 -2.76
C PHE A 150 -5.90 8.66 -2.67
N ASP A 151 -5.73 8.09 -1.48
CA ASP A 151 -5.14 6.76 -1.28
C ASP A 151 -6.00 5.65 -1.92
N ILE A 152 -7.32 5.71 -1.75
CA ILE A 152 -8.26 4.78 -2.42
C ILE A 152 -8.13 4.89 -3.94
N TYR A 153 -8.01 6.11 -4.48
CA TYR A 153 -7.83 6.32 -5.91
C TYR A 153 -6.52 5.69 -6.42
N LEU A 154 -5.41 5.87 -5.69
CA LEU A 154 -4.13 5.23 -6.03
C LEU A 154 -4.24 3.70 -5.98
N TRP A 155 -4.90 3.16 -4.96
CA TRP A 155 -5.13 1.72 -4.82
C TRP A 155 -5.95 1.16 -5.98
N LEU A 156 -7.02 1.84 -6.40
CA LEU A 156 -7.82 1.46 -7.57
C LEU A 156 -7.01 1.50 -8.87
N CYS A 157 -6.11 2.47 -9.02
CA CYS A 157 -5.21 2.55 -10.17
C CYS A 157 -4.29 1.32 -10.25
N VAL A 158 -3.71 0.89 -9.13
CA VAL A 158 -2.88 -0.34 -9.07
C VAL A 158 -3.72 -1.60 -9.29
N CYS A 159 -4.93 -1.68 -8.73
CA CYS A 159 -5.88 -2.76 -9.01
C CYS A 159 -6.17 -2.89 -10.51
N SER A 160 -6.41 -1.76 -11.18
CA SER A 160 -6.65 -1.74 -12.63
C SER A 160 -5.43 -2.23 -13.41
N LEU A 161 -4.22 -1.83 -12.99
CA LEU A 161 -2.97 -2.29 -13.59
C LEU A 161 -2.74 -3.80 -13.38
N TYR A 162 -3.02 -4.31 -12.18
CA TYR A 162 -2.95 -5.74 -11.88
C TYR A 162 -3.87 -6.56 -12.80
N HIS A 163 -5.11 -6.11 -12.98
CA HIS A 163 -6.07 -6.78 -13.87
C HIS A 163 -5.58 -6.79 -15.33
N LYS A 164 -4.99 -5.68 -15.80
CA LYS A 164 -4.47 -5.58 -17.17
C LYS A 164 -3.31 -6.55 -17.42
N ILE A 165 -2.29 -6.57 -16.54
CA ILE A 165 -1.14 -7.49 -16.68
C ILE A 165 -1.61 -8.95 -16.58
N LYS A 166 -2.62 -9.23 -15.76
CA LYS A 166 -3.20 -10.57 -15.67
C LYS A 166 -3.86 -11.00 -16.97
N GLN A 167 -4.61 -10.12 -17.64
CA GLN A 167 -5.23 -10.42 -18.94
C GLN A 167 -4.19 -10.68 -20.03
N GLU A 168 -3.16 -9.83 -20.12
CA GLU A 168 -2.08 -9.96 -21.12
C GLU A 168 -1.30 -11.28 -20.98
N ASN A 169 -1.02 -11.71 -19.75
CA ASN A 169 -0.33 -12.98 -19.50
C ASN A 169 -1.19 -14.20 -19.88
N VAL A 170 -2.52 -14.12 -19.70
CA VAL A 170 -3.45 -15.21 -20.07
C VAL A 170 -3.53 -15.34 -21.59
N GLU A 171 -3.60 -14.23 -22.33
CA GLU A 171 -3.62 -14.23 -23.80
C GLU A 171 -2.31 -14.78 -24.39
N THR A 172 -1.16 -14.38 -23.84
CA THR A 172 0.15 -14.84 -24.32
C THR A 172 0.33 -16.34 -24.13
N HIS A 173 0.01 -16.88 -22.94
CA HIS A 173 0.08 -18.33 -22.70
C HIS A 173 -0.97 -19.12 -23.49
N GLY A 174 -2.16 -18.54 -23.73
CA GLY A 174 -3.17 -19.14 -24.60
C GLY A 174 -2.69 -19.32 -26.04
N ASN A 175 -2.00 -18.31 -26.58
CA ASN A 175 -1.46 -18.35 -27.94
C ASN A 175 -0.27 -19.32 -28.07
N GLU A 176 0.62 -19.42 -27.09
CA GLU A 176 1.71 -20.43 -27.11
C GLU A 176 1.16 -21.87 -27.10
N MET A 177 0.10 -22.13 -26.31
CA MET A 177 -0.57 -23.43 -26.30
C MET A 177 -1.23 -23.74 -27.65
N ALA A 178 -1.88 -22.75 -28.30
CA ALA A 178 -2.49 -22.92 -29.62
C ALA A 178 -1.44 -23.25 -30.72
N VAL A 179 -0.31 -22.53 -30.74
CA VAL A 179 0.77 -22.75 -31.71
C VAL A 179 1.45 -24.11 -31.53
N SER A 180 1.59 -24.59 -30.28
CA SER A 180 2.16 -25.91 -30.00
C SER A 180 1.25 -27.08 -30.43
N HIS A 181 -0.06 -26.85 -30.50
CA HIS A 181 -1.02 -27.83 -31.01
C HIS A 181 -0.93 -27.94 -32.53
N GLU A 182 -0.83 -26.80 -33.24
CA GLU A 182 -0.72 -26.74 -34.70
C GLU A 182 0.57 -27.37 -35.25
N THR A 183 1.64 -27.41 -34.45
CA THR A 183 2.93 -28.02 -34.85
C THR A 183 3.02 -29.53 -34.60
N ASN A 184 2.14 -30.10 -33.78
CA ASN A 184 2.07 -31.54 -33.51
C ASN A 184 1.01 -32.29 -34.32
N ASP A 185 0.08 -31.57 -34.96
CA ASP A 185 -0.86 -32.13 -35.92
C ASP A 185 -0.12 -32.37 -37.25
N GLY A 186 0.51 -33.54 -37.33
CA GLY A 186 1.50 -33.93 -38.34
C GLY A 186 1.19 -33.50 -39.77
N LEU A 187 2.16 -32.81 -40.37
CA LEU A 187 2.25 -32.70 -41.82
C LEU A 187 3.07 -33.90 -42.33
N PRO A 188 2.47 -34.95 -42.91
CA PRO A 188 3.23 -36.04 -43.51
C PRO A 188 4.07 -35.50 -44.68
N ALA A 189 5.36 -35.80 -44.63
CA ALA A 189 6.33 -35.52 -45.68
C ALA A 189 6.06 -36.41 -46.91
N TYR A 190 5.17 -35.99 -47.81
CA TYR A 190 5.03 -36.60 -49.13
C TYR A 190 5.05 -35.53 -50.22
N LYS A 191 6.25 -34.99 -50.52
CA LYS A 191 6.43 -34.11 -51.69
C LYS A 191 7.61 -34.49 -52.59
N ASN A 192 8.05 -35.76 -52.56
CA ASN A 192 9.11 -36.27 -53.43
C ASN A 192 8.72 -37.54 -54.19
N LEU A 193 7.52 -37.56 -54.79
CA LEU A 193 7.14 -38.56 -55.79
C LEU A 193 6.34 -37.88 -56.93
N ALA A 194 7.07 -37.23 -57.83
CA ALA A 194 6.79 -37.16 -59.28
C ALA A 194 7.96 -36.42 -59.96
#